data_AF-E3MJH4-F1
#
_entry.id   AF-E3MJH4-F1
#
_cell.length_a   1.000
_cell.length_b   1.000
_cell.length_c   1.000
_cell.angle_alpha   90.00
_cell.angle_beta   90.00
_cell.angle_gamma   90.00
#
_symmetry.space_group_name_H-M   'P 1'
#
loop_
_entity.id
_entity.type
_entity.pdbx_description
1 polymer ?
#
loop_
_entity_poly.entity_id
_entity_poly.type
_entity_poly.pdbx_seq_one_letter_code
_entity_poly.pdbx_strand_id
1 'polypeptide(L)'
;MSSSMAILTTIVICLLATIDVKPAPSGIVEQENHSKIACWESKVSGNLESGFQLSSEEYTLCSYMPSPANYEQGYVNGVDLESDDYSHVLGLLSTTTPGYSMLSVCIHEAFTFRGNLTSTQYSIRCLCNRSGCNIPSSMDNFFTFNQSPIFL
;
A
#
# COMPACT_ATOMS: atom_id res chain seq x y z
N MET A 1 -40.83 17.08 59.94
CA MET A 1 -41.73 16.28 59.08
C MET A 1 -41.87 17.05 57.78
N SER A 2 -41.13 16.66 56.74
CA SER A 2 -41.63 15.87 55.59
C SER A 2 -42.46 16.77 54.65
N SER A 3 -42.22 16.93 53.35
CA SER A 3 -41.58 16.07 52.36
C SER A 3 -41.35 16.89 51.07
N SER A 4 -40.29 16.52 50.33
CA SER A 4 -40.25 16.36 48.87
C SER A 4 -40.63 17.53 47.94
N MET A 5 -39.63 18.05 47.21
CA MET A 5 -39.45 17.76 45.78
C MET A 5 -38.19 18.46 45.26
N ALA A 6 -37.07 17.72 45.22
CA ALA A 6 -35.91 18.11 44.45
C ALA A 6 -36.13 17.63 43.01
N ILE A 7 -36.33 18.56 42.08
CA ILE A 7 -36.41 18.24 40.65
C ILE A 7 -34.97 18.11 40.16
N LEU A 8 -34.57 16.87 39.89
CA LEU A 8 -33.27 16.50 39.35
C LEU A 8 -33.28 16.78 37.83
N THR A 9 -32.82 17.95 37.40
CA THR A 9 -32.58 18.24 35.98
C THR A 9 -31.20 17.72 35.56
N THR A 10 -31.16 16.51 35.04
CA THR A 10 -29.99 15.92 34.37
C THR A 10 -29.84 16.59 32.99
N ILE A 11 -28.87 17.50 32.86
CA ILE A 11 -28.48 18.07 31.56
C ILE A 11 -27.52 17.07 30.90
N VAL A 12 -28.04 16.27 29.96
CA VAL A 12 -27.21 15.46 29.06
C VAL A 12 -26.63 16.41 28.01
N ILE A 13 -25.34 16.73 28.15
CA ILE A 13 -24.59 17.46 27.13
C ILE A 13 -24.29 16.47 25.99
N CYS A 14 -25.15 16.44 24.97
CA CYS A 14 -24.79 15.85 23.69
C CYS A 14 -23.78 16.79 23.01
N LEU A 15 -22.49 16.45 23.12
CA LEU A 15 -21.45 16.96 22.23
C LEU A 15 -21.78 16.50 20.81
N LEU A 16 -22.45 17.36 20.04
CA LEU A 16 -22.44 17.26 18.58
C LEU A 16 -21.03 17.63 18.13
N ALA A 17 -20.18 16.62 17.94
CA ALA A 17 -18.99 16.78 17.13
C ALA A 17 -19.47 17.06 15.70
N THR A 18 -19.47 18.33 15.30
CA THR A 18 -19.55 18.70 13.89
C THR A 18 -18.29 18.16 13.25
N ILE A 19 -18.40 17.03 12.55
CA ILE A 19 -17.34 16.54 11.68
C ILE A 19 -17.26 17.57 10.56
N ASP A 20 -16.26 18.44 10.63
CA ASP A 20 -15.89 19.32 9.53
C ASP A 20 -15.30 18.43 8.43
N VAL A 21 -16.19 17.84 7.62
CA VAL A 21 -15.79 17.05 6.45
C VAL A 21 -15.24 18.05 5.45
N LYS A 22 -13.93 18.30 5.54
CA LYS A 22 -13.20 19.10 4.56
C LYS A 22 -13.45 18.47 3.18
N PRO A 23 -14.09 19.17 2.23
CA PRO A 23 -14.32 18.60 0.91
C PRO A 23 -12.96 18.27 0.28
N ALA A 24 -12.86 17.09 -0.34
CA ALA A 24 -11.67 16.71 -1.09
C ALA A 24 -11.35 17.83 -2.10
N PRO A 25 -10.11 18.33 -2.13
CA PRO A 25 -9.78 19.40 -3.06
C PRO A 25 -9.91 18.87 -4.48
N SER A 26 -10.92 19.36 -5.21
CA SER A 26 -11.00 19.24 -6.66
C SER A 26 -9.98 20.20 -7.26
N GLY A 27 -8.71 19.77 -7.27
CA GLY A 27 -7.58 20.50 -7.81
C GLY A 27 -6.64 19.49 -8.44
N ILE A 28 -6.16 19.85 -9.63
CA ILE A 28 -5.14 19.15 -10.43
C ILE A 28 -4.11 18.53 -9.48
N VAL A 29 -3.92 17.21 -9.57
CA VAL A 29 -2.92 16.46 -8.78
C VAL A 29 -1.57 17.10 -9.06
N GLU A 30 -1.11 17.97 -8.15
CA GLU A 30 0.31 18.27 -8.06
C GLU A 30 0.97 16.91 -7.85
N GLN A 31 1.79 16.53 -8.82
CA GLN A 31 2.63 15.34 -8.75
C GLN A 31 3.50 15.51 -7.51
N GLU A 32 3.05 14.97 -6.37
CA GLU A 32 3.84 14.94 -5.15
C GLU A 32 5.21 14.36 -5.55
N ASN A 33 6.26 15.13 -5.27
CA ASN A 33 7.62 14.80 -5.66
C ASN A 33 8.11 13.64 -4.78
N HIS A 34 7.53 12.45 -4.98
CA HIS A 34 7.96 11.24 -4.33
C HIS A 34 9.36 10.92 -4.84
N SER A 35 10.30 10.76 -3.92
CA SER A 35 11.66 10.32 -4.25
C SER A 35 11.60 9.10 -5.15
N LYS A 36 12.29 9.18 -6.29
CA LYS A 36 12.40 8.05 -7.20
C LYS A 36 13.26 6.95 -6.56
N ILE A 37 12.87 5.70 -6.79
CA ILE A 37 13.50 4.51 -6.24
C ILE A 37 13.78 3.50 -7.35
N ALA A 38 14.77 2.65 -7.11
CA ALA A 38 15.06 1.53 -8.00
C ALA A 38 14.35 0.27 -7.52
N CYS A 39 13.77 -0.49 -8.44
CA CYS A 39 13.00 -1.70 -8.13
C CYS A 39 13.66 -2.93 -8.77
N TRP A 40 13.48 -4.10 -8.17
CA TRP A 40 13.84 -5.34 -8.84
C TRP A 40 12.86 -5.64 -9.98
N GLU A 41 13.41 -6.03 -11.11
CA GLU A 41 12.68 -6.36 -12.34
C GLU A 41 13.34 -7.55 -13.03
N SER A 42 12.57 -8.28 -13.83
CA SER A 42 13.12 -9.29 -14.74
C SER A 42 14.04 -8.62 -15.77
N LYS A 43 15.23 -9.17 -16.02
CA LYS A 43 16.16 -8.63 -17.04
C LYS A 43 15.52 -8.54 -18.42
N VAL A 44 14.67 -9.52 -18.73
CA VAL A 44 13.81 -9.53 -19.92
C VAL A 44 12.37 -9.52 -19.43
N SER A 45 11.61 -8.49 -19.82
CA SER A 45 10.21 -8.30 -19.42
C SER A 45 9.38 -9.57 -19.58
N GLY A 46 8.74 -9.99 -18.51
CA GLY A 46 7.89 -11.19 -18.48
C GLY A 46 8.64 -12.53 -18.51
N ASN A 47 9.98 -12.53 -18.53
CA ASN A 47 10.79 -13.74 -18.50
C ASN A 47 11.60 -13.84 -17.20
N LEU A 48 11.07 -14.59 -16.24
CA LEU A 48 11.70 -14.81 -14.94
C LEU A 48 13.00 -15.63 -15.02
N GLU A 49 13.15 -16.48 -16.04
CA GLU A 49 14.35 -17.31 -16.23
C GLU A 49 15.57 -16.47 -16.65
N SER A 50 15.34 -15.26 -17.17
CA SER A 50 16.41 -14.30 -17.47
C SER A 50 17.11 -13.77 -16.21
N GLY A 51 16.58 -14.07 -15.02
CA GLY A 51 17.01 -13.53 -13.75
C GLY A 51 16.52 -12.10 -13.53
N PHE A 52 17.00 -11.49 -12.45
CA PHE A 52 16.54 -10.18 -12.01
C PHE A 52 17.68 -9.17 -11.97
N GLN A 53 17.33 -7.90 -12.11
CA GLN A 53 18.23 -6.76 -11.94
C GLN A 53 17.48 -5.63 -11.23
N LEU A 54 18.24 -4.72 -10.63
CA LEU A 54 17.68 -3.47 -10.11
C LEU A 54 17.55 -2.47 -11.28
N SER A 55 16.42 -1.78 -11.37
CA SER A 55 16.17 -0.71 -12.34
C SER A 55 17.03 0.53 -12.06
N SER A 56 16.86 1.57 -12.88
CA SER A 56 17.30 2.92 -12.48
C SER A 56 16.30 3.51 -11.46
N GLU A 57 16.67 4.63 -10.82
CA GLU A 57 15.78 5.36 -9.90
C GLU A 57 14.71 6.13 -10.69
N GLU A 58 13.67 5.43 -11.13
CA GLU A 58 12.62 5.99 -11.99
C GLU A 58 11.20 5.72 -11.47
N TYR A 59 11.06 4.77 -10.54
CA TYR A 59 9.77 4.40 -9.97
C TYR A 59 9.48 5.13 -8.67
N THR A 60 8.21 5.19 -8.31
CA THR A 60 7.76 5.70 -7.01
C THR A 60 7.36 4.56 -6.07
N LEU A 61 6.90 3.44 -6.65
CA LEU A 61 6.52 2.22 -5.95
C LEU A 61 7.17 1.02 -6.62
N CYS A 62 7.58 0.05 -5.80
CA CYS A 62 7.94 -1.27 -6.26
C CYS A 62 6.82 -2.26 -5.91
N SER A 63 6.61 -3.24 -6.79
CA SER A 63 5.62 -4.30 -6.65
C SER A 63 6.29 -5.65 -6.41
N TYR A 64 5.73 -6.41 -5.48
CA TYR A 64 6.01 -7.81 -5.21
C TYR A 64 4.70 -8.60 -5.26
N MET A 65 4.65 -9.68 -6.03
CA MET A 65 3.53 -10.60 -6.09
C MET A 65 4.05 -12.03 -5.96
N PRO A 66 3.73 -12.78 -4.88
CA PRO A 66 4.14 -14.18 -4.78
C PRO A 66 3.49 -14.98 -5.91
N SER A 67 4.22 -15.96 -6.45
CA SER A 67 3.68 -16.82 -7.48
C SER A 67 2.64 -17.78 -6.89
N PRO A 68 1.40 -17.81 -7.42
CA PRO A 68 0.38 -18.72 -6.93
C PRO A 68 0.71 -20.19 -7.23
N ALA A 69 1.63 -20.45 -8.16
CA ALA A 69 2.11 -21.79 -8.49
C ALA A 69 3.35 -22.20 -7.68
N ASN A 70 4.12 -21.23 -7.16
CA ASN A 70 5.36 -21.49 -6.43
C ASN A 70 5.70 -20.35 -5.46
N TYR A 71 5.34 -20.49 -4.18
CA TYR A 71 5.57 -19.45 -3.17
C TYR A 71 7.06 -19.16 -2.86
N GLU A 72 7.98 -19.95 -3.40
CA GLU A 72 9.43 -19.65 -3.36
C GLU A 72 9.84 -18.58 -4.39
N GLN A 73 8.92 -18.18 -5.27
CA GLN A 73 9.16 -17.22 -6.34
C GLN A 73 8.21 -16.03 -6.26
N GLY A 74 8.79 -14.83 -6.32
CA GLY A 74 8.04 -13.57 -6.45
C GLY A 74 8.17 -12.97 -7.85
N TYR A 75 7.05 -12.53 -8.41
CA TYR A 75 7.01 -11.61 -9.53
C TYR A 75 7.26 -10.20 -9.00
N VAL A 76 8.20 -9.49 -9.61
CA VAL A 76 8.66 -8.18 -9.13
C VAL A 76 8.82 -7.21 -10.29
N ASN A 77 8.39 -5.97 -10.09
CA ASN A 77 8.49 -4.90 -11.08
C ASN A 77 8.40 -3.52 -10.41
N GLY A 78 8.92 -2.48 -11.07
CA GLY A 78 8.53 -1.11 -10.79
C GLY A 78 7.07 -0.86 -11.21
N VAL A 79 6.38 0.00 -10.47
CA VAL A 79 4.96 0.32 -10.71
C VAL A 79 4.85 1.53 -11.62
N ASP A 80 4.11 1.37 -12.72
CA ASP A 80 3.62 2.49 -13.52
C ASP A 80 2.41 3.12 -12.80
N LEU A 81 2.58 4.34 -12.31
CA LEU A 81 1.53 5.05 -11.56
C LEU A 81 0.31 5.40 -12.42
N GLU A 82 0.42 5.36 -13.76
CA GLU A 82 -0.71 5.60 -14.66
C GLU A 82 -1.59 4.34 -14.84
N SER A 83 -1.16 3.19 -14.33
CA SER A 83 -1.88 1.92 -14.51
C SER A 83 -3.09 1.75 -13.58
N ASP A 84 -3.17 2.50 -12.47
CA ASP A 84 -4.27 2.46 -11.49
C ASP A 84 -4.25 3.71 -10.58
N ASP A 85 -5.26 3.87 -9.72
CA ASP A 85 -5.26 4.90 -8.66
C ASP A 85 -4.50 4.41 -7.42
N TYR A 86 -3.24 4.84 -7.30
CA TYR A 86 -2.37 4.51 -6.17
C TYR A 86 -2.43 5.50 -5.01
N SER A 87 -3.31 6.51 -5.04
CA SER A 87 -3.36 7.59 -4.03
C SER A 87 -3.49 7.06 -2.60
N HIS A 88 -4.32 6.04 -2.39
CA HIS A 88 -4.51 5.40 -1.08
C HIS A 88 -3.26 4.65 -0.60
N VAL A 89 -2.58 3.95 -1.50
CA VAL A 89 -1.34 3.21 -1.18
C VAL A 89 -0.25 4.20 -0.79
N LEU A 90 -0.09 5.26 -1.59
CA LEU A 90 0.86 6.34 -1.32
C LEU A 90 0.57 7.03 0.01
N GLY A 91 -0.70 7.32 0.31
CA GLY A 91 -1.10 7.89 1.59
C GLY A 91 -0.79 7.01 2.80
N LEU A 92 -0.97 5.69 2.68
CA LEU A 92 -0.57 4.75 3.73
C LEU A 92 0.96 4.75 3.92
N LEU A 93 1.72 4.70 2.83
CA LEU A 93 3.19 4.66 2.87
C LEU A 93 3.83 5.99 3.28
N SER A 94 3.16 7.12 3.10
CA SER A 94 3.64 8.44 3.54
C SER A 94 3.30 8.75 5.01
N THR A 95 2.39 7.98 5.61
CA THR A 95 1.99 8.18 7.01
C THR A 95 3.14 7.80 7.95
N THR A 96 3.74 8.82 8.57
CA THR A 96 4.76 8.66 9.61
C THR A 96 4.15 8.95 10.97
N THR A 97 4.25 7.99 11.90
CA THR A 97 3.86 8.17 13.30
C THR A 97 5.11 7.94 14.16
N PRO A 98 5.39 8.74 15.21
CA PRO A 98 6.57 8.52 16.04
C PRO A 98 6.66 7.07 16.53
N GLY A 99 7.77 6.39 16.19
CA GLY A 99 7.99 4.97 16.53
C GLY A 99 7.32 3.96 15.61
N TYR A 100 6.67 4.39 14.53
CA TYR A 100 5.95 3.52 13.59
C TYR A 100 6.08 4.00 12.14
N SER A 101 6.35 3.06 11.24
CA SER A 101 6.44 3.34 9.80
C SER A 101 5.81 2.21 9.00
N MET A 102 5.09 2.57 7.94
CA MET A 102 4.53 1.62 6.97
C MET A 102 5.63 1.16 6.01
N LEU A 103 5.96 -0.14 6.06
CA LEU A 103 7.05 -0.71 5.26
C LEU A 103 6.56 -1.21 3.90
N SER A 104 5.34 -1.73 3.85
CA SER A 104 4.68 -2.21 2.64
C SER A 104 3.16 -2.27 2.84
N VAL A 105 2.41 -2.14 1.75
CA VAL A 105 0.96 -2.32 1.70
C VAL A 105 0.67 -3.53 0.83
N CYS A 106 0.07 -4.58 1.40
CA CYS A 106 -0.31 -5.79 0.66
C CYS A 106 -1.82 -5.83 0.43
N ILE A 107 -2.21 -6.04 -0.82
CA ILE A 107 -3.59 -6.02 -1.30
C ILE A 107 -3.93 -7.42 -1.82
N HIS A 108 -5.10 -7.94 -1.44
CA HIS A 108 -5.65 -9.15 -2.05
C HIS A 108 -6.50 -8.75 -3.25
N GLU A 109 -6.05 -9.15 -4.44
CA GLU A 109 -6.58 -8.69 -5.71
C GLU A 109 -7.24 -9.84 -6.46
N ALA A 110 -8.36 -9.52 -7.10
CA ALA A 110 -9.02 -10.39 -8.06
C ALA A 110 -8.85 -9.79 -9.45
N PHE A 111 -8.21 -10.52 -10.37
CA PHE A 111 -8.00 -10.06 -11.73
C PHE A 111 -8.48 -11.08 -12.77
N THR A 112 -8.92 -10.57 -13.91
CA THR A 112 -9.32 -11.35 -15.08
C THR A 112 -8.50 -10.90 -16.27
N PHE A 113 -7.43 -11.63 -16.57
CA PHE A 113 -6.70 -11.42 -17.82
C PHE A 113 -7.53 -12.02 -18.96
N ARG A 114 -7.96 -11.17 -19.91
CA ARG A 114 -8.74 -11.50 -21.14
C ARG A 114 -10.28 -11.62 -21.02
N GLY A 115 -10.92 -10.78 -20.22
CA GLY A 115 -12.39 -10.64 -20.21
C GLY A 115 -13.15 -11.90 -19.75
N ASN A 116 -14.48 -11.92 -19.94
CA ASN A 116 -15.45 -12.91 -19.39
C ASN A 116 -15.21 -14.41 -19.72
N LEU A 117 -14.12 -14.77 -20.40
CA LEU A 117 -13.85 -16.14 -20.85
C LEU A 117 -12.83 -16.88 -19.97
N THR A 118 -12.22 -16.22 -18.98
CA THR A 118 -11.27 -16.85 -18.05
C THR A 118 -11.77 -16.77 -16.61
N SER A 119 -11.43 -17.78 -15.81
CA SER A 119 -11.70 -17.79 -14.38
C SER A 119 -10.99 -16.61 -13.70
N THR A 120 -11.71 -15.90 -12.83
CA THR A 120 -11.11 -14.92 -11.92
C THR A 120 -9.93 -15.54 -11.18
N GLN A 121 -8.77 -14.92 -11.31
CA GLN A 121 -7.58 -15.29 -10.57
C GLN A 121 -7.46 -14.38 -9.36
N TYR A 122 -6.97 -14.93 -8.25
CA TYR A 122 -6.73 -14.21 -7.02
C TYR A 122 -5.24 -14.21 -6.74
N SER A 123 -4.71 -13.06 -6.32
CA SER A 123 -3.31 -12.94 -5.91
C SER A 123 -3.17 -11.91 -4.82
N ILE A 124 -2.04 -11.96 -4.12
CA ILE A 124 -1.61 -10.90 -3.22
C ILE A 124 -0.62 -10.02 -3.99
N ARG A 125 -0.76 -8.70 -3.90
CA ARG A 125 0.24 -7.76 -4.41
C ARG A 125 0.68 -6.84 -3.29
N CYS A 126 1.98 -6.83 -2.98
CA CYS A 126 2.58 -5.94 -2.00
C CYS A 126 3.31 -4.80 -2.69
N LEU A 127 3.11 -3.59 -2.17
CA LEU A 127 3.65 -2.34 -2.69
C LEU A 127 4.52 -1.67 -1.62
N CYS A 128 5.67 -1.14 -2.01
CA CYS A 128 6.60 -0.47 -1.10
C CYS A 128 7.34 0.68 -1.80
N ASN A 129 7.73 1.71 -1.06
CA ASN A 129 8.34 2.94 -1.56
C ASN A 129 9.82 3.09 -1.19
N ARG A 130 10.57 1.98 -1.23
CA ARG A 130 12.01 1.94 -0.91
C ARG A 130 12.80 1.22 -1.99
N SER A 131 13.97 1.73 -2.32
CA SER A 131 14.86 1.10 -3.31
C SER A 131 15.13 -0.37 -2.96
N GLY A 132 14.86 -1.27 -3.91
CA GLY A 132 15.07 -2.71 -3.80
C GLY A 132 14.15 -3.45 -2.82
N CYS A 133 13.07 -2.83 -2.33
CA CYS A 133 12.18 -3.44 -1.33
C CYS A 133 11.41 -4.67 -1.84
N ASN A 134 11.20 -4.78 -3.15
CA ASN A 134 10.52 -5.89 -3.81
C ASN A 134 11.48 -7.02 -4.19
N ILE A 135 12.22 -7.59 -3.24
CA ILE A 135 13.20 -8.64 -3.55
C ILE A 135 12.56 -9.84 -4.29
N PRO A 136 13.20 -10.37 -5.35
CA PRO A 136 12.69 -11.52 -6.11
C PRO A 136 12.94 -12.82 -5.37
N SER A 137 12.18 -13.05 -4.30
CA SER A 137 12.33 -14.21 -3.42
C SER A 137 10.98 -14.76 -2.95
N SER A 138 11.03 -15.75 -2.06
CA SER A 138 9.84 -16.27 -1.39
C SER A 138 9.14 -15.19 -0.58
N MET A 139 7.85 -15.40 -0.29
CA MET A 139 7.05 -14.43 0.45
C MET A 139 7.60 -14.20 1.87
N ASP A 140 8.06 -15.27 2.52
CA ASP A 140 8.67 -15.20 3.85
C ASP A 140 9.96 -14.37 3.83
N ASN A 141 10.78 -14.55 2.79
CA ASN A 141 12.00 -13.76 2.62
C ASN A 141 11.67 -12.30 2.33
N PHE A 142 10.65 -12.01 1.52
CA PHE A 142 10.19 -10.65 1.25
C PHE A 142 9.81 -9.93 2.55
N PHE A 143 8.99 -10.56 3.40
CA PHE A 143 8.61 -9.95 4.68
C PHE A 143 9.80 -9.80 5.62
N THR A 144 10.64 -10.83 5.73
CA THR A 144 11.83 -10.81 6.58
C THR A 144 12.80 -9.69 6.16
N PHE A 145 13.06 -9.55 4.86
CA PHE A 145 13.88 -8.47 4.32
C PHE A 145 13.32 -7.09 4.65
N ASN A 146 11.99 -6.95 4.65
CA ASN A 146 11.33 -5.68 4.90
C ASN A 146 11.06 -5.38 6.39
N GLN A 147 11.38 -6.27 7.34
CA GLN A 147 11.13 -6.05 8.78
C GLN A 147 11.86 -4.86 9.39
N SER A 148 13.01 -4.47 8.83
CA SER A 148 13.80 -3.36 9.35
C SER A 148 13.27 -2.04 8.81
N PRO A 149 12.73 -1.14 9.67
CA PRO A 149 12.58 0.26 9.30
C PRO A 149 13.97 0.80 9.01
N ILE A 150 14.16 1.43 7.85
CA ILE A 150 15.36 2.23 7.65
C ILE A 150 15.22 3.44 8.56
N PHE A 151 16.20 3.62 9.45
CA PHE A 151 16.37 4.87 10.16
C PHE A 151 16.60 5.97 9.12
N LEU A 152 15.62 6.87 8.95
CA LEU A 152 15.78 8.11 8.20
C LEU A 152 16.72 9.06 8.94
#